data_AF-A0A8S9E4C0-F1
#
_entry.id   AF-A0A8S9E4C0-F1
#
_cell.length_a   1.000
_cell.length_b   1.000
_cell.length_c   1.000
_cell.angle_alpha   90.00
_cell.angle_beta   90.00
_cell.angle_gamma   90.00
#
_symmetry.space_group_name_H-M   'P 1'
#
loop_
_entity.id
_entity.type
_entity.pdbx_description
1 polymer ?
#
loop_
_entity_poly.entity_id
_entity_poly.type
_entity_poly.pdbx_seq_one_letter_code
_entity_poly.pdbx_strand_id
1 'polypeptide(L)'
;METKNIAIRAIDRIKQAEGLRYDADVADRLNVERKRLSQWKYRGTPPYEKLIDYSRKSGISLDWLLNDRGPMRTNDLVAEPGAIYRVTTDQDVVYKLAAEVFQAVVESGINLSPEHFRNIVRLLHRDMLNHRETSIPYDKVLETVKAIATV
;
A
#
# COMPACT_ATOMS: atom_id res chain seq x y z
N MET A 1 33.31 8.54 -16.56
CA MET A 1 32.44 8.05 -15.47
C MET A 1 31.86 6.72 -15.92
N GLU A 2 32.27 5.64 -15.26
CA GLU A 2 31.83 4.28 -15.58
C GLU A 2 30.32 4.16 -15.33
N THR A 3 29.54 3.92 -16.38
CA THR A 3 28.09 3.78 -16.32
C THR A 3 27.76 2.53 -15.49
N LYS A 4 27.62 2.72 -14.18
CA LYS A 4 27.46 1.67 -13.18
C LYS A 4 26.22 0.84 -13.52
N ASN A 5 26.45 -0.37 -14.02
CA ASN A 5 25.45 -1.32 -14.50
C ASN A 5 24.29 -1.46 -13.49
N ILE A 6 23.11 -0.97 -13.86
CA ILE A 6 21.96 -0.88 -12.96
C ILE A 6 21.43 -2.27 -12.64
N ALA A 7 21.49 -3.20 -13.60
CA ALA A 7 21.06 -4.58 -13.40
C ALA A 7 21.90 -5.28 -12.32
N ILE A 8 23.23 -5.15 -12.37
CA ILE A 8 24.13 -5.72 -11.34
C ILE A 8 23.78 -5.16 -9.96
N ARG A 9 23.65 -3.83 -9.84
CA ARG A 9 23.32 -3.19 -8.56
C ARG A 9 21.99 -3.64 -7.98
N ALA A 10 20.95 -3.70 -8.82
CA ALA A 10 19.63 -4.15 -8.37
C ALA A 10 19.67 -5.60 -7.87
N ILE A 11 20.39 -6.48 -8.57
CA ILE A 11 20.55 -7.89 -8.17
C ILE A 11 21.30 -8.01 -6.85
N ASP A 12 22.41 -7.29 -6.68
CA ASP A 12 23.18 -7.34 -5.44
C ASP A 12 22.41 -6.75 -4.25
N ARG A 13 21.55 -5.75 -4.49
CA ARG A 13 20.65 -5.23 -3.46
C ARG A 13 19.54 -6.20 -3.08
N ILE A 14 19.01 -6.99 -4.03
CA ILE A 14 18.09 -8.09 -3.69
C ILE A 14 18.78 -9.09 -2.78
N LYS A 15 20.02 -9.47 -3.10
CA LYS A 15 20.80 -10.35 -2.24
C LYS A 15 20.98 -9.79 -0.84
N GLN A 16 21.33 -8.51 -0.74
CA GLN A 16 21.48 -7.84 0.55
C GLN A 16 20.17 -7.83 1.35
N ALA A 17 19.05 -7.51 0.70
CA ALA A 17 17.75 -7.39 1.36
C ALA A 17 17.20 -8.74 1.86
N GLU A 18 17.57 -9.84 1.20
CA GLU A 18 17.08 -11.18 1.52
C GLU A 18 18.14 -12.11 2.11
N GLY A 19 19.37 -11.64 2.31
CA GLY A 19 20.49 -12.44 2.84
C GLY A 19 20.95 -13.55 1.89
N LEU A 20 20.81 -13.36 0.58
CA LEU A 20 21.16 -14.36 -0.44
C LEU A 20 22.64 -14.26 -0.82
N ARG A 21 23.22 -15.39 -1.20
CA ARG A 21 24.64 -15.46 -1.59
C ARG A 21 24.82 -15.55 -3.10
N TYR A 22 23.91 -16.21 -3.80
CA TYR A 22 24.09 -16.54 -5.21
C TYR A 22 23.06 -15.85 -6.12
N ASP A 23 23.50 -15.55 -7.35
CA ASP A 23 22.62 -15.04 -8.42
C ASP A 23 21.46 -16.01 -8.70
N ALA A 24 21.70 -17.32 -8.53
CA ALA A 24 20.68 -18.36 -8.66
C ALA A 24 19.49 -18.12 -7.73
N ASP A 25 19.75 -17.78 -6.46
CA ASP A 25 18.72 -17.56 -5.45
C ASP A 25 17.87 -16.33 -5.81
N VAL A 26 18.49 -15.30 -6.39
CA VAL A 26 17.79 -14.10 -6.89
C VAL A 26 16.90 -14.46 -8.08
N ALA A 27 17.37 -15.31 -8.98
CA ALA A 27 16.58 -15.76 -10.13
C ALA A 27 15.33 -16.53 -9.67
N ASP A 28 15.50 -17.41 -8.67
CA ASP A 28 14.40 -18.17 -8.07
C ASP A 28 13.41 -17.21 -7.37
N ARG A 29 13.90 -16.19 -6.66
CA ARG A 29 13.07 -15.18 -6.01
C ARG A 29 12.27 -14.30 -6.97
N LEU A 30 12.87 -13.95 -8.12
CA LEU A 30 12.22 -13.21 -9.19
C LEU A 30 11.36 -14.10 -10.10
N ASN A 31 11.32 -15.41 -9.85
CA ASN A 31 10.64 -16.43 -10.65
C ASN A 31 11.06 -16.39 -12.13
N VAL A 32 12.37 -16.43 -12.38
CA VAL A 32 12.97 -16.39 -13.71
C VAL A 32 14.13 -17.36 -13.85
N GLU A 33 14.42 -17.77 -15.08
CA GLU A 33 15.58 -18.62 -15.36
C GLU A 33 16.91 -17.90 -15.09
N ARG A 34 17.87 -18.61 -14.50
CA ARG A 34 19.22 -18.12 -14.19
C ARG A 34 19.95 -17.51 -15.40
N LYS A 35 19.70 -18.06 -16.60
CA LYS A 35 20.24 -17.55 -17.87
C LYS A 35 19.77 -16.12 -18.17
N ARG A 36 18.51 -15.79 -17.84
CA ARG A 36 17.93 -14.44 -18.05
C ARG A 36 18.59 -13.41 -17.15
N LEU A 37 18.88 -13.79 -15.89
CA LEU A 37 19.60 -12.93 -14.97
C LEU A 37 21.00 -12.55 -15.49
N SER A 38 21.72 -13.54 -16.02
CA SER A 38 23.05 -13.31 -16.64
C SER A 38 22.96 -12.38 -17.86
N GLN A 39 21.92 -12.52 -18.69
CA GLN A 39 21.69 -11.65 -19.84
C GLN A 39 21.40 -10.20 -19.43
N TRP A 40 20.63 -9.97 -18.37
CA TRP A 40 20.37 -8.61 -17.88
C TRP A 40 21.63 -7.96 -17.32
N LYS A 41 22.46 -8.70 -16.58
CA LYS A 41 23.78 -8.21 -16.14
C LYS A 41 24.65 -7.84 -17.33
N TYR A 42 24.70 -8.67 -18.38
CA TYR A 42 25.47 -8.34 -19.59
C TYR A 42 24.96 -7.09 -20.31
N ARG A 43 23.63 -6.95 -20.47
CA ARG A 43 23.00 -5.80 -21.16
C ARG A 43 23.02 -4.52 -20.34
N GLY A 44 23.19 -4.61 -19.02
CA GLY A 44 23.14 -3.48 -18.11
C GLY A 44 21.75 -2.97 -17.75
N THR A 45 20.70 -3.58 -18.31
CA THR A 45 19.30 -3.18 -18.12
C THR A 45 18.58 -4.19 -17.23
N PRO A 46 18.02 -3.76 -16.09
CA PRO A 46 17.28 -4.66 -15.20
C PRO A 46 15.91 -5.04 -15.78
N PRO A 47 15.31 -6.14 -15.30
CA PRO A 47 13.93 -6.50 -15.64
C PRO A 47 12.94 -5.66 -14.82
N TYR A 48 12.65 -4.44 -15.28
CA TYR A 48 11.82 -3.48 -14.52
C TYR A 48 10.50 -4.08 -14.03
N GLU A 49 9.76 -4.79 -14.89
CA GLU A 49 8.51 -5.45 -14.51
C GLU A 49 8.70 -6.46 -13.37
N LYS A 50 9.76 -7.27 -13.41
CA LYS A 50 10.05 -8.25 -12.36
C LYS A 50 10.46 -7.58 -11.06
N LEU A 51 11.20 -6.48 -11.13
CA LEU A 51 11.58 -5.70 -9.94
C LEU A 51 10.37 -5.02 -9.31
N ILE A 52 9.42 -4.51 -10.11
CA ILE A 52 8.16 -3.92 -9.63
C ILE A 52 7.33 -4.98 -8.92
N ASP A 53 7.11 -6.14 -9.55
CA ASP A 53 6.35 -7.25 -8.97
C ASP A 53 6.97 -7.76 -7.67
N TYR A 54 8.30 -7.92 -7.67
CA TYR A 54 9.06 -8.29 -6.49
C TYR A 54 8.91 -7.26 -5.37
N SER A 55 9.06 -5.97 -5.67
CA SER A 55 8.94 -4.87 -4.70
C SER A 55 7.56 -4.87 -4.04
N ARG A 56 6.49 -5.03 -4.84
CA ARG A 56 5.12 -5.12 -4.34
C ARG A 56 4.88 -6.31 -3.42
N LYS A 57 5.46 -7.47 -3.74
CA LYS A 57 5.27 -8.71 -2.96
C LYS A 57 6.11 -8.77 -1.68
N SER A 58 7.28 -8.13 -1.68
CA SER A 58 8.26 -8.20 -0.59
C SER A 58 8.26 -6.98 0.33
N GLY A 59 7.59 -5.89 -0.08
CA GLY A 59 7.65 -4.60 0.63
C GLY A 59 9.02 -3.91 0.52
N ILE A 60 9.86 -4.32 -0.43
CA ILE A 60 11.17 -3.71 -0.68
C ILE A 60 11.00 -2.54 -1.65
N SER A 61 11.62 -1.40 -1.33
CA SER A 61 11.54 -0.19 -2.13
C SER A 61 12.23 -0.35 -3.49
N LEU A 62 11.50 -0.05 -4.57
CA LEU A 62 12.04 -0.04 -5.92
C LEU A 62 13.09 1.07 -6.09
N ASP A 63 12.88 2.22 -5.45
CA ASP A 63 13.82 3.35 -5.52
C ASP A 63 15.13 3.03 -4.78
N TRP A 64 15.04 2.27 -3.69
CA TRP A 64 16.22 1.73 -3.02
C TRP A 64 16.95 0.72 -3.92
N LEU A 65 16.22 -0.22 -4.53
CA LEU A 65 16.79 -1.24 -5.43
C LEU A 65 17.53 -0.64 -6.62
N LEU A 66 16.97 0.39 -7.26
CA LEU A 66 17.54 0.96 -8.49
C LEU A 66 18.53 2.10 -8.20
N ASN A 67 18.16 3.00 -7.29
CA ASN A 67 18.81 4.31 -7.13
C ASN A 67 19.58 4.46 -5.83
N ASP A 68 19.53 3.49 -4.91
CA ASP A 68 20.08 3.61 -3.53
C ASP A 68 19.39 4.64 -2.66
N ARG A 69 18.15 5.00 -2.99
CA ARG A 69 17.46 6.12 -2.35
C ARG A 69 16.40 5.63 -1.38
N GLY A 70 16.32 6.32 -0.25
CA GLY A 70 15.33 6.04 0.79
C GLY A 70 15.57 4.74 1.55
N PRO A 71 14.59 4.32 2.38
CA PRO A 71 14.69 3.10 3.15
C PRO A 71 14.55 1.84 2.28
N MET A 72 15.22 0.75 2.66
CA MET A 72 15.17 -0.55 1.98
C MET A 72 13.76 -1.12 1.94
N ARG A 73 13.03 -1.03 3.05
CA ARG A 73 11.63 -1.46 3.13
C ARG A 73 10.72 -0.26 3.13
N THR A 74 9.71 -0.30 2.27
CA THR A 74 8.58 0.60 2.40
C THR A 74 7.77 0.10 3.57
N ASN A 75 7.78 0.82 4.69
CA ASN A 75 6.69 0.66 5.64
C ASN A 75 5.40 1.00 4.88
N ASP A 76 4.27 0.36 5.19
CA ASP A 76 2.98 0.51 4.46
C ASP A 76 2.43 1.96 4.42
N LEU A 77 3.19 2.92 4.97
CA LEU A 77 2.94 4.34 4.95
C LEU A 77 4.20 5.07 4.44
N VAL A 78 4.38 5.12 3.12
CA VAL A 78 5.27 6.13 2.52
C VAL A 78 4.55 7.47 2.61
N ALA A 79 4.81 8.21 3.69
CA ALA A 79 4.47 9.62 3.77
C ALA A 79 5.74 10.42 3.51
N GLU A 80 5.82 11.10 2.37
CA GLU A 80 6.82 12.15 2.17
C GLU A 80 6.42 13.36 3.04
N PRO A 81 7.34 13.93 3.86
CA PRO A 81 7.05 15.14 4.62
C PRO A 81 6.67 16.28 3.66
N GLY A 82 5.40 16.69 3.69
CA GLY A 82 4.88 17.79 2.89
C GLY A 82 4.32 17.41 1.51
N ALA A 83 4.33 16.14 1.11
CA ALA A 83 3.58 15.71 -0.06
C ALA A 83 2.12 15.45 0.33
N ILE A 84 1.21 16.34 -0.09
CA ILE A 84 -0.20 15.97 -0.21
C ILE A 84 -0.29 15.08 -1.46
N TYR A 85 -0.09 13.78 -1.29
CA TYR A 85 -0.54 12.85 -2.30
C TYR A 85 -2.06 12.99 -2.35
N ARG A 86 -2.59 13.56 -3.42
CA ARG A 86 -3.97 13.29 -3.82
C ARG A 86 -3.99 11.84 -4.25
N VAL A 87 -3.97 10.94 -3.27
CA VAL A 87 -4.35 9.57 -3.48
C VAL A 87 -5.79 9.70 -3.95
N THR A 88 -6.07 9.39 -5.21
CA THR A 88 -7.44 9.16 -5.68
C THR A 88 -7.99 7.86 -5.08
N THR A 89 -7.67 7.58 -3.82
CA THR A 89 -8.59 6.89 -2.94
C THR A 89 -9.62 7.93 -2.53
N ASP A 90 -10.86 7.50 -2.41
CA ASP A 90 -11.97 8.20 -1.76
C ASP A 90 -11.69 8.56 -0.29
N GLN A 91 -10.50 9.08 0.05
CA GLN A 91 -10.17 9.60 1.37
C GLN A 91 -11.16 10.68 1.75
N ASP A 92 -11.53 11.57 0.82
CA ASP A 92 -12.60 12.55 1.05
C ASP A 92 -13.90 11.88 1.50
N VAL A 93 -14.25 10.73 0.92
CA VAL A 93 -15.51 10.04 1.25
C VAL A 93 -15.39 9.29 2.57
N VAL A 94 -14.27 8.62 2.86
CA VAL A 94 -14.05 7.96 4.16
C VAL A 94 -13.97 8.98 5.29
N TYR A 95 -13.33 10.12 5.09
CA TYR A 95 -13.25 11.19 6.08
C TYR A 95 -14.61 11.88 6.28
N LYS A 96 -15.35 12.17 5.20
CA LYS A 96 -16.74 12.68 5.29
C LYS A 96 -17.64 11.70 6.02
N LEU A 97 -17.58 10.42 5.66
CA LEU A 97 -18.36 9.37 6.31
C LEU A 97 -18.00 9.22 7.79
N ALA A 98 -16.71 9.26 8.14
CA ALA A 98 -16.28 9.23 9.53
C ALA A 98 -16.78 10.46 10.31
N ALA A 99 -16.78 11.64 9.69
CA ALA A 99 -17.34 12.85 10.30
C ALA A 99 -18.86 12.75 10.49
N GLU A 100 -19.59 12.23 9.52
CA GLU A 100 -21.04 11.98 9.60
C GLU A 100 -21.38 10.95 10.69
N VAL A 101 -20.63 9.85 10.78
CA VAL A 101 -20.80 8.85 11.85
C VAL A 101 -20.51 9.49 13.21
N PHE A 102 -19.45 10.29 13.33
CA PHE A 102 -19.12 10.98 14.58
C PHE A 102 -20.22 11.97 14.99
N GLN A 103 -20.75 12.75 14.03
CA GLN A 103 -21.86 13.65 14.26
C GLN A 103 -23.10 12.89 14.75
N ALA A 104 -23.46 11.78 14.10
CA ALA A 104 -24.59 10.94 14.49
C ALA A 104 -24.43 10.35 15.91
N VAL A 105 -23.20 9.99 16.30
CA VAL A 105 -22.88 9.51 17.66
C VAL A 105 -23.09 10.63 18.70
N VAL A 106 -22.59 11.84 18.41
CA VAL A 106 -22.76 13.02 19.29
C VAL A 106 -24.24 13.40 19.41
N GLU A 107 -24.97 13.46 18.30
CA GLU A 107 -26.41 13.78 18.28
C GLU A 107 -27.26 12.74 19.02
N SER A 108 -26.86 11.47 18.96
CA SER A 108 -27.58 10.39 19.62
C SER A 108 -27.19 10.24 21.10
N GLY A 109 -26.17 10.95 21.59
CA GLY A 109 -25.69 10.84 22.97
C GLY A 109 -25.13 9.45 23.33
N ILE A 110 -24.72 8.67 22.32
CA ILE A 110 -24.26 7.29 22.50
C ILE A 110 -22.76 7.31 22.82
N ASN A 111 -22.35 6.55 23.84
CA ASN A 111 -20.93 6.33 24.11
C ASN A 111 -20.42 5.13 23.29
N LEU A 112 -19.72 5.41 22.20
CA LEU A 112 -19.23 4.39 21.28
C LEU A 112 -17.73 4.12 21.51
N SER A 113 -17.34 2.84 21.59
CA SER A 113 -15.92 2.49 21.64
C SER A 113 -15.22 2.83 20.32
N PRO A 114 -13.90 3.11 20.32
CA PRO A 114 -13.15 3.34 19.08
C PRO A 114 -13.22 2.15 18.10
N GLU A 115 -13.41 0.93 18.60
CA GLU A 115 -13.54 -0.26 17.77
C GLU A 115 -14.89 -0.33 17.07
N HIS A 116 -15.98 -0.10 17.78
CA HIS A 116 -17.32 -0.03 17.19
C HIS A 116 -17.41 1.11 16.18
N PHE A 117 -16.80 2.26 16.46
CA PHE A 117 -16.70 3.37 15.50
C PHE A 117 -16.04 2.94 14.19
N ARG A 118 -14.86 2.30 14.27
CA ARG A 118 -14.16 1.80 13.08
C ARG A 118 -14.99 0.78 12.30
N ASN A 119 -15.70 -0.10 12.99
CA ASN A 119 -16.53 -1.12 12.37
C ASN A 119 -17.72 -0.50 11.62
N ILE A 120 -18.38 0.51 12.18
CA ILE A 120 -19.46 1.26 11.53
C ILE A 120 -18.96 1.94 10.26
N VAL A 121 -17.87 2.71 10.37
CA VAL A 121 -17.28 3.41 9.21
C VAL A 121 -16.88 2.41 8.11
N ARG A 122 -16.28 1.28 8.49
CA ARG A 122 -15.89 0.23 7.54
C ARG A 122 -17.08 -0.43 6.86
N LEU A 123 -18.16 -0.71 7.61
CA LEU A 123 -19.37 -1.33 7.10
C LEU A 123 -20.06 -0.42 6.08
N LEU A 124 -20.25 0.84 6.46
CA LEU A 124 -20.87 1.85 5.61
C LEU A 124 -20.02 2.11 4.35
N HIS A 125 -18.70 2.24 4.49
CA HIS A 125 -17.81 2.41 3.34
C HIS A 125 -17.85 1.21 2.40
N ARG A 126 -17.91 -0.02 2.93
CA ARG A 126 -18.02 -1.23 2.10
C ARG A 126 -19.35 -1.29 1.36
N ASP A 127 -20.45 -0.92 2.03
CA ASP A 127 -21.78 -0.87 1.44
C ASP A 127 -21.83 0.11 0.26
N MET A 128 -21.32 1.31 0.47
CA MET A 128 -21.19 2.35 -0.56
C MET A 128 -20.41 1.87 -1.78
N LEU A 129 -19.26 1.21 -1.58
CA LEU A 129 -18.46 0.64 -2.67
C LEU A 129 -19.20 -0.47 -3.44
N ASN A 130 -19.96 -1.32 -2.75
CA ASN A 130 -20.75 -2.38 -3.37
C ASN A 130 -21.88 -1.81 -4.25
N HIS A 131 -22.48 -0.69 -3.83
CA HIS A 131 -23.55 -0.01 -4.55
C HIS A 131 -23.05 1.01 -5.60
N ARG A 132 -21.73 1.19 -5.73
CA ARG A 132 -21.09 2.22 -6.58
C ARG A 132 -21.59 3.64 -6.28
N GLU A 133 -21.96 3.89 -5.03
CA GLU A 133 -22.39 5.19 -4.55
C GLU A 133 -21.15 6.03 -4.17
N THR A 134 -21.29 7.35 -4.17
CA THR A 134 -20.22 8.29 -3.79
C THR A 134 -20.49 8.98 -2.44
N SER A 135 -21.64 8.69 -1.83
CA SER A 135 -22.09 9.23 -0.54
C SER A 135 -23.20 8.36 0.03
N ILE A 136 -23.32 8.33 1.36
CA ILE A 136 -24.42 7.65 2.06
C ILE A 136 -25.36 8.72 2.62
N PRO A 137 -26.69 8.60 2.45
CA PRO A 137 -27.63 9.53 3.08
C PRO A 137 -27.46 9.56 4.60
N TYR A 138 -27.45 10.76 5.20
CA TYR A 138 -27.22 10.95 6.64
C TYR A 138 -28.21 10.18 7.51
N ASP A 139 -29.48 10.07 7.09
CA ASP A 139 -30.50 9.31 7.82
C ASP A 139 -30.12 7.83 7.99
N LYS A 140 -29.52 7.22 6.95
CA LYS A 140 -29.03 5.83 6.99
C LYS A 140 -27.82 5.69 7.91
N VAL A 141 -26.96 6.71 7.99
CA VAL A 141 -25.84 6.75 8.96
C VAL A 141 -26.39 6.77 10.39
N LEU A 142 -27.37 7.63 10.67
CA LEU A 142 -27.99 7.76 11.99
C LEU A 142 -28.70 6.46 12.42
N GLU A 143 -29.45 5.82 11.52
CA GLU A 143 -30.07 4.53 11.77
C GLU A 143 -29.05 3.45 12.12
N THR A 144 -27.96 3.36 11.36
CA THR A 144 -26.90 2.37 11.56
C THR A 144 -26.19 2.55 12.91
N VAL A 145 -25.91 3.81 13.29
CA VAL A 145 -25.31 4.13 14.60
C VAL A 145 -26.23 3.72 15.75
N LYS A 146 -27.52 4.03 15.66
CA LYS A 146 -28.51 3.66 16.70
C LYS A 146 -28.72 2.15 16.80
N ALA A 147 -28.76 1.46 15.67
CA ALA A 147 -28.96 0.01 15.62
C ALA A 147 -27.81 -0.75 16.31
N ILE A 148 -26.56 -0.36 16.07
CA ILE A 148 -25.38 -1.05 16.64
C ILE A 148 -25.18 -0.69 18.12
N ALA A 149 -25.64 0.46 18.58
CA ALA A 149 -25.55 0.86 19.99
C ALA A 149 -26.60 0.20 20.91
N THR A 150 -27.62 -0.42 20.33
CA THR A 150 -28.71 -1.09 21.07
C THR A 150 -28.42 -2.59 21.29
N VAL A 151 -27.34 -3.11 20.69
CA VAL A 151 -26.88 -4.52 20.78
C VAL A 151 -25.71 -4.61 21.74
#